data_AF-A0A821T0P1-F1
#
_entry.id   AF-A0A821T0P1-F1
#
_cell.length_a   1.000
_cell.length_b   1.000
_cell.length_c   1.000
_cell.angle_alpha   90.00
_cell.angle_beta   90.00
_cell.angle_gamma   90.00
#
_symmetry.space_group_name_H-M   'P 1'
#
loop_
_entity.id
_entity.type
_entity.pdbx_description
1 polymer ?
#
loop_
_entity_poly.entity_id
_entity_poly.type
_entity_poly.pdbx_seq_one_letter_code
_entity_poly.pdbx_strand_id
1 'polypeptide(L)'
;KLSTQYPISGSFSTYGSRFVDEAFGFALGYNYILLIGIDGIVTSSIASSFAFGGTETVSITVCESANPRRDVPRSMKETIWRIVLIFVKSIVIMGLSIPYNDPSLAHNDVKNVAVSPFTLVFVKSGIKPAVHIMNAVILTTILSAGNSALYVCTHILYALAHEGKAPTYFT
;
A
#
# COMPACT_ATOMS: atom_id res chain seq x y z
N LYS A 1 24.07 21.26 19.13
CA LYS A 1 23.43 19.99 19.56
C LYS A 1 24.55 18.98 19.81
N LEU A 2 24.45 18.11 20.82
CA LEU A 2 25.52 17.20 21.28
C LEU A 2 26.20 16.40 20.14
N SER A 3 25.44 16.02 19.10
CA SER A 3 25.95 15.33 17.90
C SER A 3 26.85 16.17 16.99
N THR A 4 26.80 17.50 17.05
CA THR A 4 27.66 18.41 16.28
C THR A 4 29.00 18.69 16.98
N GLN A 5 29.04 18.55 18.31
CA GLN A 5 30.24 18.82 19.11
C GLN A 5 31.11 17.56 19.30
N TYR A 6 30.52 16.37 19.26
CA TYR A 6 31.22 15.09 19.40
C TYR A 6 30.73 14.07 18.37
N PRO A 7 31.21 14.12 17.12
CA PRO A 7 30.80 13.18 16.10
C PRO A 7 31.37 11.80 16.41
N ILE A 8 30.51 10.90 16.87
CA ILE A 8 30.81 9.47 16.98
C ILE A 8 30.00 8.71 15.93
N SER A 9 30.59 7.67 15.34
CA SER A 9 29.94 6.81 14.34
C SER A 9 28.89 5.85 14.96
N GLY A 10 28.37 6.17 16.14
CA GLY A 10 27.46 5.33 16.92
C GLY A 10 26.01 5.81 16.88
N SER A 11 25.10 4.92 17.28
CA SER A 11 23.67 5.22 17.44
C SER A 11 23.44 6.14 18.65
N PHE A 12 22.24 6.69 18.80
CA PHE A 12 21.86 7.53 19.95
C PHE A 12 22.07 6.80 21.30
N SER A 13 22.01 5.46 21.33
CA SER A 13 22.36 4.62 22.49
C SER A 13 23.82 4.76 22.92
N THR A 14 24.74 5.00 21.97
CA THR A 14 26.17 5.24 22.24
C THR A 14 26.42 6.61 22.91
N TYR A 15 25.55 7.59 22.67
CA TYR A 15 25.57 8.83 23.45
C TYR A 15 25.04 8.60 24.87
N GLY A 16 23.99 7.78 25.03
CA GLY A 16 23.45 7.37 26.32
C GLY A 16 24.47 6.63 27.20
N SER A 17 25.22 5.69 26.62
CA SER A 17 26.28 4.95 27.34
C SER A 17 27.47 5.83 27.74
N ARG A 18 27.77 6.88 26.96
CA ARG A 18 28.94 7.73 27.17
C ARG A 18 28.70 8.88 28.15
N PHE A 19 27.49 9.42 28.19
CA PHE A 19 27.17 10.62 28.97
C PHE A 19 26.30 10.35 30.22
N VAL A 20 25.69 9.17 30.35
CA VAL A 20 24.85 8.83 31.51
C VAL A 20 25.41 7.62 32.24
N ASP A 21 25.29 6.44 31.65
CA ASP A 21 25.78 5.17 32.20
C ASP A 21 25.69 4.07 31.13
N GLU A 22 26.54 3.04 31.21
CA GLU A 22 26.51 1.91 30.28
C GLU A 22 25.16 1.16 30.30
N ALA A 23 24.56 0.98 31.48
CA ALA A 23 23.24 0.36 31.62
C ALA A 23 22.13 1.22 31.00
N PHE A 24 22.26 2.54 31.04
CA PHE A 24 21.32 3.46 30.40
C PHE A 24 21.43 3.40 28.88
N GLY A 25 22.66 3.36 28.34
CA GLY A 25 22.88 3.15 26.90
C GLY A 25 22.34 1.81 26.40
N PHE A 26 22.50 0.74 27.19
CA PHE A 26 21.90 -0.57 26.90
C PHE A 26 20.37 -0.52 26.91
N ALA A 27 19.77 0.07 27.95
CA ALA A 27 18.31 0.22 28.07
C ALA A 27 17.71 1.02 26.90
N LEU A 28 18.38 2.10 26.48
CA LEU A 28 17.99 2.90 25.33
C LEU A 28 18.07 2.12 24.01
N GLY A 29 19.15 1.37 23.80
CA GLY A 29 19.30 0.51 22.61
C GLY A 29 18.21 -0.56 22.55
N TYR A 30 17.94 -1.22 23.68
CA TYR A 30 16.92 -2.25 23.80
C TYR A 30 15.51 -1.70 23.60
N ASN A 31 15.18 -0.56 24.23
CA ASN A 31 13.89 0.10 24.06
C ASN A 31 13.64 0.50 22.60
N TYR A 32 14.65 0.98 21.89
CA TYR A 32 14.51 1.39 20.48
C TYR A 32 14.28 0.22 19.54
N ILE A 33 14.98 -0.90 19.75
CA ILE A 33 14.75 -2.13 18.98
C ILE A 33 13.33 -2.66 19.24
N LEU A 34 12.91 -2.71 20.51
CA LEU A 34 11.60 -3.24 20.87
C LEU A 34 10.45 -2.33 20.43
N LEU A 35 10.58 -1.01 20.60
CA LEU A 35 9.47 -0.07 20.42
C LEU A 35 9.34 0.41 18.97
N ILE A 36 10.45 0.63 18.27
CA ILE A 36 10.42 1.16 16.89
C ILE A 36 10.78 0.06 15.89
N GLY A 37 11.75 -0.78 16.22
CA GLY A 37 12.20 -1.86 15.34
C GLY A 37 11.11 -2.91 15.11
N ILE A 38 10.58 -3.50 16.18
CA ILE A 38 9.54 -4.53 16.07
C ILE A 38 8.24 -3.94 15.51
N ASP A 39 7.81 -2.78 16.01
CA ASP A 39 6.59 -2.12 15.52
C ASP A 39 6.66 -1.81 14.01
N GLY A 40 7.79 -1.30 13.54
CA GLY A 40 8.03 -1.04 12.12
C GLY A 40 8.04 -2.32 11.27
N ILE A 41 8.63 -3.40 11.77
CA ILE A 41 8.62 -4.71 11.09
C ILE A 41 7.19 -5.26 11.02
N VAL A 42 6.44 -5.20 12.13
CA VAL A 42 5.07 -5.73 12.20
C VAL A 42 4.14 -4.92 11.30
N THR A 43 4.21 -3.58 11.36
CA THR A 43 3.33 -2.71 10.56
C THR A 43 3.63 -2.83 9.06
N SER A 44 4.90 -2.87 8.67
CA SER A 44 5.27 -3.07 7.26
C SER A 44 4.89 -4.47 6.74
N SER A 45 4.99 -5.50 7.57
CA SER A 45 4.56 -6.86 7.22
C SER A 45 3.05 -6.95 7.03
N ILE A 46 2.27 -6.32 7.90
CA ILE A 46 0.82 -6.22 7.77
C ILE A 46 0.46 -5.48 6.48
N ALA A 47 1.04 -4.30 6.25
CA ALA A 47 0.80 -3.50 5.05
C ALA A 47 1.16 -4.26 3.75
N SER A 48 2.29 -4.97 3.76
CA SER A 48 2.72 -5.83 2.64
C SER A 48 1.72 -6.96 2.39
N SER A 49 1.21 -7.59 3.46
CA SER A 49 0.23 -8.68 3.33
C SER A 49 -1.06 -8.20 2.66
N PHE A 50 -1.55 -7.02 3.03
CA PHE A 50 -2.71 -6.40 2.37
C PHE A 50 -2.40 -6.00 0.92
N ALA A 51 -1.18 -5.58 0.59
CA ALA A 51 -0.79 -5.20 -0.77
C ALA A 51 -0.74 -6.39 -1.74
N PHE A 52 -0.45 -7.60 -1.25
CA PHE A 52 -0.43 -8.83 -2.05
C PHE A 52 -1.73 -9.64 -1.99
N GLY A 53 -2.73 -9.19 -1.23
CA GLY A 53 -4.07 -9.78 -1.24
C GLY A 53 -4.74 -9.67 -2.61
N GLY A 54 -5.59 -10.63 -2.96
CA GLY A 54 -6.31 -10.66 -4.24
C GLY A 54 -5.64 -11.48 -5.35
N THR A 55 -4.52 -12.15 -5.07
CA THR A 55 -3.91 -13.10 -6.02
C THR A 55 -4.72 -14.40 -6.12
N GLU A 56 -5.51 -14.72 -5.10
CA GLU A 56 -6.45 -15.84 -5.07
C GLU A 56 -7.53 -15.74 -6.16
N THR A 57 -7.89 -14.53 -6.58
CA THR A 57 -8.86 -14.32 -7.67
C THR A 57 -8.33 -14.90 -8.99
N VAL A 58 -7.03 -14.84 -9.22
CA VAL A 58 -6.39 -15.43 -10.41
C VAL A 58 -6.61 -16.94 -10.47
N SER A 59 -6.57 -17.61 -9.31
CA SER A 59 -6.81 -19.06 -9.22
C SER A 59 -8.24 -19.44 -9.62
N ILE A 60 -9.24 -18.63 -9.27
CA ILE A 60 -10.63 -18.89 -9.71
C ILE A 60 -10.77 -18.65 -11.21
N THR A 61 -10.17 -17.58 -11.73
CA THR A 61 -10.15 -17.32 -13.18
C THR A 61 -9.46 -18.44 -13.95
N VAL A 62 -8.45 -19.10 -13.38
CA VAL A 62 -7.82 -20.31 -13.96
C VAL A 62 -8.84 -21.44 -14.11
N CYS A 63 -9.70 -21.65 -13.12
CA CYS A 63 -10.74 -22.69 -13.16
C CYS A 63 -11.83 -22.39 -14.21
N GLU A 64 -12.11 -21.10 -14.46
CA GLU A 64 -13.15 -20.65 -15.40
C GLU A 64 -12.62 -20.39 -16.82
N SER A 65 -11.30 -20.37 -17.02
CA SER A 65 -10.68 -20.06 -18.30
C SER A 65 -10.77 -21.24 -19.27
N ALA A 66 -11.15 -20.99 -20.53
CA ALA A 66 -11.23 -22.02 -21.56
C ALA A 66 -9.87 -22.68 -21.89
N ASN A 67 -8.76 -21.93 -21.83
CA ASN A 67 -7.40 -22.45 -22.05
C ASN A 67 -6.40 -21.89 -21.01
N PRO A 68 -6.44 -22.39 -19.76
CA PRO A 68 -5.74 -21.77 -18.63
C PRO A 68 -4.21 -21.79 -18.78
N ARG A 69 -3.65 -22.84 -19.41
CA ARG A 69 -2.19 -22.99 -19.61
C ARG A 69 -1.57 -21.90 -20.48
N ARG A 70 -2.36 -21.25 -21.35
CA ARG A 70 -1.86 -20.22 -22.27
C ARG A 70 -2.37 -18.83 -21.88
N ASP A 71 -3.67 -18.71 -21.61
CA ASP A 71 -4.32 -17.41 -21.54
C ASP A 71 -4.08 -16.71 -20.20
N VAL A 72 -3.99 -17.46 -19.09
CA VAL A 72 -3.67 -16.91 -17.76
C VAL A 72 -2.25 -16.35 -17.70
N PRO A 73 -1.17 -17.10 -18.02
CA PRO A 73 0.20 -16.56 -17.94
C PRO A 73 0.44 -15.43 -18.93
N ARG A 74 -0.24 -15.42 -20.09
CA ARG A 74 -0.21 -14.30 -21.02
C ARG A 74 -0.84 -13.05 -20.41
N SER A 75 -2.05 -13.18 -19.84
CA SER A 75 -2.77 -12.06 -19.24
C SER A 75 -2.03 -11.47 -18.05
N MET A 76 -1.40 -12.28 -17.20
CA MET A 76 -0.59 -11.78 -16.08
C MET A 76 0.59 -10.91 -16.54
N LYS A 77 1.32 -11.35 -17.58
CA LYS A 77 2.45 -10.58 -18.13
C LYS A 77 1.98 -9.25 -18.73
N GLU A 78 0.86 -9.28 -19.46
CA GLU A 78 0.24 -8.07 -20.02
C GLU A 78 -0.20 -7.10 -18.91
N THR A 79 -0.79 -7.59 -17.83
CA THR A 79 -1.21 -6.78 -16.68
C THR A 79 -0.02 -6.08 -16.02
N ILE A 80 1.08 -6.79 -15.78
CA ILE A 80 2.29 -6.20 -15.19
C ILE A 80 2.81 -5.05 -16.06
N TRP A 81 2.95 -5.28 -17.37
CA TRP A 81 3.42 -4.24 -18.28
C TRP A 81 2.49 -3.02 -18.33
N ARG A 82 1.17 -3.23 -18.27
CA ARG A 82 0.19 -2.14 -18.23
C ARG A 82 0.28 -1.34 -16.94
N ILE A 83 0.40 -1.99 -15.78
CA ILE A 83 0.55 -1.31 -14.48
C ILE A 83 1.82 -0.45 -14.51
N VAL A 84 2.95 -1.01 -14.94
CA VAL A 84 4.22 -0.28 -15.04
C VAL A 84 4.09 0.93 -15.97
N LEU A 85 3.52 0.73 -17.16
CA LEU A 85 3.35 1.82 -18.13
C LEU A 85 2.39 2.91 -17.63
N ILE A 86 1.29 2.55 -16.97
CA ILE A 86 0.35 3.52 -16.40
C ILE A 86 1.03 4.32 -15.30
N PHE A 87 1.68 3.66 -14.34
CA PHE A 87 2.35 4.33 -13.23
C PHE A 87 3.47 5.27 -13.69
N VAL A 88 4.34 4.81 -14.59
CA VAL A 88 5.45 5.63 -15.10
C VAL A 88 4.91 6.84 -15.84
N LYS A 89 3.92 6.67 -16.74
CA LYS A 89 3.30 7.79 -17.46
C LYS A 89 2.63 8.78 -16.51
N SER A 90 1.91 8.27 -15.51
CA SER A 90 1.27 9.10 -14.50
C SER A 90 2.26 9.93 -13.70
N ILE A 91 3.37 9.34 -13.26
CA ILE A 91 4.42 10.05 -12.50
C ILE A 91 5.06 11.15 -13.36
N VAL A 92 5.35 10.87 -14.65
CA VAL A 92 5.90 11.87 -15.56
C VAL A 92 4.94 13.06 -15.74
N ILE A 93 3.65 12.79 -15.93
CA ILE A 93 2.63 13.84 -16.08
C ILE A 93 2.52 14.67 -14.79
N MET A 94 2.49 14.03 -13.61
CA MET A 94 2.43 14.74 -12.33
C MET A 94 3.71 15.53 -12.04
N GLY A 95 4.88 14.96 -12.32
CA GLY A 95 6.18 15.60 -12.09
C GLY A 95 6.45 16.78 -13.01
N LEU A 96 5.92 16.76 -14.23
CA LEU A 96 5.97 17.92 -15.13
C LEU A 96 4.95 19.01 -14.74
N SER A 97 3.81 18.60 -14.18
CA SER A 97 2.70 19.52 -13.88
C SER A 97 2.81 20.24 -12.54
N ILE A 98 3.59 19.73 -11.57
CA ILE A 98 3.72 20.35 -10.24
C ILE A 98 5.18 20.78 -10.02
N PRO A 99 5.45 22.10 -9.87
CA PRO A 99 6.79 22.56 -9.55
C PRO A 99 7.24 22.00 -8.20
N TYR A 100 8.49 21.51 -8.14
CA TYR A 100 9.08 20.87 -6.96
C TYR A 100 9.13 21.75 -5.71
N ASN A 101 8.91 23.07 -5.86
CA ASN A 101 9.06 24.09 -4.83
C ASN A 101 7.74 24.50 -4.16
N ASP A 102 6.64 23.79 -4.42
CA ASP A 102 5.31 24.18 -3.94
C ASP A 102 5.00 23.59 -2.54
N PRO A 103 4.63 24.44 -1.54
CA PRO A 103 4.36 24.01 -0.16
C PRO A 103 3.24 22.98 0.01
N SER A 104 2.33 22.81 -0.97
CA SER A 104 1.27 21.79 -0.91
C SER A 104 1.79 20.36 -0.99
N LEU A 105 3.04 20.12 -1.42
CA LEU A 105 3.64 18.78 -1.45
C LEU A 105 4.07 18.28 -0.05
N ALA A 106 4.19 19.18 0.94
CA ALA A 106 4.67 18.88 2.29
C ALA A 106 3.56 18.65 3.34
N HIS A 107 2.29 18.69 2.95
CA HIS A 107 1.17 18.50 3.87
C HIS A 107 0.90 17.01 4.12
N ASN A 108 1.68 16.40 5.00
CA ASN A 108 1.37 15.11 5.63
C ASN A 108 0.33 15.29 6.77
N ASP A 109 -0.73 16.07 6.52
CA ASP A 109 -1.78 16.25 7.53
C ASP A 109 -2.81 15.12 7.37
N VAL A 110 -2.71 14.16 8.28
CA VAL A 110 -3.48 12.91 8.39
C VAL A 110 -4.99 13.16 8.61
N LYS A 111 -5.45 14.41 8.55
CA LYS A 111 -6.86 14.81 8.74
C LYS A 111 -7.66 14.96 7.45
N ASN A 112 -7.02 15.02 6.29
CA ASN A 112 -7.70 14.97 5.00
C ASN A 112 -7.56 13.57 4.42
N VAL A 113 -8.57 12.74 4.66
CA VAL A 113 -8.70 11.43 4.03
C VAL A 113 -8.58 11.59 2.51
N ALA A 114 -7.46 11.13 1.97
CA ALA A 114 -7.24 10.81 0.56
C ALA A 114 -7.61 11.91 -0.46
N VAL A 115 -6.85 13.02 -0.51
CA VAL A 115 -6.71 13.70 -1.81
C VAL A 115 -5.77 12.83 -2.64
N SER A 116 -6.35 11.98 -3.50
CA SER A 116 -5.59 11.20 -4.47
C SER A 116 -4.65 12.15 -5.24
N PRO A 117 -3.38 11.80 -5.46
CA PRO A 117 -2.44 12.68 -6.17
C PRO A 117 -2.95 13.05 -7.58
N PHE A 118 -3.79 12.20 -8.18
CA PHE A 118 -4.49 12.49 -9.43
C PHE A 118 -5.59 13.55 -9.32
N THR A 119 -6.29 13.65 -8.18
CA THR A 119 -7.28 14.71 -7.95
C THR A 119 -6.60 16.02 -7.60
N LEU A 120 -5.44 15.98 -6.95
CA LEU A 120 -4.65 17.16 -6.59
C LEU A 120 -4.24 17.99 -7.81
N VAL A 121 -3.89 17.34 -8.94
CA VAL A 121 -3.56 18.04 -10.20
C VAL A 121 -4.73 18.89 -10.69
N PHE A 122 -5.96 18.38 -10.63
CA PHE A 122 -7.15 19.11 -11.08
C PHE A 122 -7.57 20.22 -10.12
N VAL A 123 -7.37 20.03 -8.81
CA VAL A 123 -7.55 21.07 -7.80
C VAL A 123 -6.59 22.23 -8.08
N LYS A 124 -5.32 21.95 -8.34
CA LYS A 124 -4.30 22.98 -8.66
C LYS A 124 -4.52 23.63 -10.02
N SER A 125 -5.02 22.90 -11.01
CA SER A 125 -5.37 23.45 -12.32
C SER A 125 -6.62 24.35 -12.31
N GLY A 126 -7.33 24.47 -11.17
CA GLY A 126 -8.52 25.32 -11.03
C GLY A 126 -9.79 24.77 -11.69
N ILE A 127 -9.76 23.56 -12.25
CA ILE A 127 -10.88 22.94 -12.96
C ILE A 127 -11.74 22.15 -11.97
N LYS A 128 -12.60 22.87 -11.22
CA LYS A 128 -13.52 22.30 -10.23
C LYS A 128 -14.35 21.10 -10.70
N PRO A 129 -14.95 21.07 -11.92
CA PRO A 129 -15.75 19.91 -12.35
C PRO A 129 -14.90 18.65 -12.61
N ALA A 130 -13.62 18.79 -12.97
CA ALA A 130 -12.75 17.64 -13.24
C ALA A 130 -12.44 16.83 -11.98
N VAL A 131 -12.42 17.47 -10.80
CA VAL A 131 -12.23 16.79 -9.51
C VAL A 131 -13.39 15.82 -9.23
N HIS A 132 -14.63 16.24 -9.49
CA HIS A 132 -15.81 15.40 -9.27
C HIS A 132 -15.86 14.21 -10.24
N ILE A 133 -15.47 14.41 -11.51
CA ILE A 133 -15.37 13.33 -12.49
C ILE A 133 -14.31 12.30 -12.06
N MET A 134 -13.14 12.77 -11.61
CA MET A 134 -12.09 11.88 -11.12
C MET A 134 -12.55 11.08 -9.88
N ASN A 135 -13.21 11.75 -8.93
CA ASN A 135 -13.78 11.06 -7.77
C ASN A 135 -14.84 10.02 -8.16
N ALA A 136 -15.67 10.30 -9.17
CA ALA A 136 -16.63 9.33 -9.70
C ALA A 136 -15.93 8.10 -10.30
N VAL A 137 -14.87 8.30 -11.09
CA VAL A 137 -14.06 7.20 -11.64
C VAL A 137 -13.45 6.35 -10.53
N ILE A 138 -12.86 6.99 -9.51
CA ILE A 138 -12.30 6.29 -8.34
C ILE A 138 -13.39 5.45 -7.65
N LEU A 139 -14.56 6.01 -7.40
CA LEU A 139 -15.68 5.28 -6.80
C LEU A 139 -16.12 4.08 -7.66
N THR A 140 -16.23 4.25 -8.97
CA THR A 140 -16.57 3.15 -9.89
C THR A 140 -15.52 2.04 -9.83
N THR A 141 -14.22 2.38 -9.76
CA THR A 141 -13.15 1.38 -9.66
C THR A 141 -13.20 0.60 -8.34
N ILE A 142 -13.48 1.28 -7.22
CA ILE A 142 -13.60 0.65 -5.90
C ILE A 142 -14.83 -0.28 -5.86
N LEU A 143 -15.97 0.16 -6.40
CA LEU A 143 -17.18 -0.68 -6.47
C LEU A 143 -16.96 -1.93 -7.33
N SER A 144 -16.29 -1.80 -8.47
CA SER A 144 -15.96 -2.93 -9.34
C SER A 144 -15.01 -3.94 -8.67
N ALA A 145 -14.00 -3.45 -7.97
CA ALA A 145 -13.09 -4.28 -7.18
C ALA A 145 -13.85 -4.99 -6.04
N GLY A 146 -14.73 -4.28 -5.33
CA GLY A 146 -15.56 -4.84 -4.25
C GLY A 146 -16.49 -5.95 -4.74
N ASN A 147 -17.11 -5.79 -5.91
CA ASN A 147 -17.94 -6.84 -6.51
C ASN A 147 -17.12 -8.11 -6.82
N SER A 148 -15.90 -7.96 -7.34
CA SER A 148 -15.01 -9.09 -7.63
C SER A 148 -14.59 -9.81 -6.34
N ALA A 149 -14.31 -9.07 -5.27
CA ALA A 149 -13.99 -9.64 -3.96
C ALA A 149 -15.16 -10.43 -3.36
N LEU A 150 -16.40 -9.90 -3.44
CA LEU A 150 -17.59 -10.60 -2.97
C LEU A 150 -17.84 -11.91 -3.74
N TYR A 151 -17.67 -11.88 -5.06
CA TYR A 151 -17.77 -13.08 -5.92
C TYR A 151 -16.80 -14.19 -5.46
N VAL A 152 -15.53 -13.83 -5.27
CA VAL A 152 -14.48 -14.75 -4.82
C VAL A 152 -14.82 -15.35 -3.44
N CYS A 153 -15.24 -14.52 -2.49
CA CYS A 153 -15.65 -14.97 -1.16
C CYS A 153 -16.80 -15.98 -1.22
N THR A 154 -17.84 -15.71 -2.02
CA THR A 154 -18.96 -16.65 -2.17
C THR A 154 -18.53 -17.98 -2.78
N HIS A 155 -17.65 -17.96 -3.77
CA HIS A 155 -17.16 -19.19 -4.42
C HIS A 155 -16.32 -20.05 -3.48
N ILE A 156 -15.45 -19.42 -2.66
CA ILE A 156 -14.64 -20.13 -1.67
C ILE A 156 -15.54 -20.69 -0.55
N LEU A 157 -16.49 -19.91 -0.05
CA LEU A 157 -17.40 -20.35 1.00
C LEU A 157 -18.27 -21.53 0.55
N TYR A 158 -18.78 -21.48 -0.68
CA TYR A 158 -19.54 -22.58 -1.28
C TYR A 158 -18.70 -23.86 -1.40
N ALA A 159 -17.46 -23.75 -1.91
CA ALA A 159 -16.56 -24.88 -2.00
C ALA A 159 -16.24 -25.49 -0.62
N LEU A 160 -16.03 -24.66 0.40
CA LEU A 160 -15.80 -25.12 1.77
C LEU A 160 -17.02 -25.81 2.39
N ALA A 161 -18.24 -25.35 2.07
CA ALA A 161 -19.48 -25.96 2.53
C ALA A 161 -19.68 -27.35 1.90
N HIS A 162 -19.37 -27.49 0.61
CA HIS A 162 -19.42 -28.77 -0.08
C HIS A 162 -18.31 -29.75 0.37
N GLU A 163 -17.17 -29.25 0.88
CA GLU A 163 -16.14 -30.05 1.55
C GLU A 163 -16.44 -30.36 3.03
N GLY A 164 -17.59 -29.90 3.56
CA GLY A 164 -17.98 -30.11 4.97
C GLY A 164 -17.14 -29.32 5.98
N LYS A 165 -16.34 -28.34 5.53
CA LYS A 165 -15.47 -27.48 6.35
C LYS A 165 -16.13 -26.15 6.74
N ALA A 166 -17.26 -25.81 6.13
CA ALA A 166 -18.10 -24.67 6.47
C ALA A 166 -19.54 -25.12 6.79
N PRO A 167 -20.37 -24.27 7.43
CA PRO A 167 -21.74 -24.64 7.80
C PRO A 167 -22.57 -25.09 6.59
N THR A 168 -23.31 -26.19 6.74
CA THR A 168 -24.07 -26.86 5.69
C THR A 168 -25.22 -26.04 5.09
N TYR A 169 -25.53 -24.87 5.65
CA TYR A 169 -26.53 -23.95 5.09
C TYR A 169 -26.05 -23.23 3.81
N PHE A 170 -24.75 -23.30 3.48
CA PHE A 170 -24.15 -22.66 2.29
C PHE A 170 -23.90 -23.63 1.13
N THR A 171 -24.34 -24.89 1.22
CA THR A 171 -24.28 -25.91 0.16
C THR A 171 -25.55 -25.89 -0.69
#